data_AF-A0A7Y3C0L7-F1
#
_entry.id   AF-A0A7Y3C0L7-F1
#
_cell.length_a   1.000
_cell.length_b   1.000
_cell.length_c   1.000
_cell.angle_alpha   90.00
_cell.angle_beta   90.00
_cell.angle_gamma   90.00
#
_symmetry.space_group_name_H-M   'P 1'
#
loop_
_entity.id
_entity.type
_entity.pdbx_description
1 polymer ?
#
loop_
_entity_poly.entity_id
_entity_poly.type
_entity_poly.pdbx_seq_one_letter_code
_entity_poly.pdbx_strand_id
1 'polypeptide(L)'
;MSAADQDLTQLLDALDGALNGRSRGEVLDGMRARGDFVDWMGRLRGSMSEHRFVAGAERFDVAHLVRRLDVRTRKDGFRVLHSWNHRTHEFTEDMVPVLMVDFFLRAGPKDPDPAVVLSILLDYYFLHLLALCAMRAWDAGDPDLALARVQSLLEALQGEDGSGHQFVDDAETLLIYALSQFHPEEQAYDRIITRVAELGSTRRLAFARVSASVLSAHLRWGFWLMYGRDVVRMRADNVGDYPWLLDVVVTLLRGWVEAEEAGAPQEDRDHIAESLLQGLAADPWAFTGSRPPAFAAHSEACDEVSALLEAHAPSLLEAFERHKPTKTEYAPLAFHFNFPHNALVAVLTLALLEGRPQPLPLNVLFTREMEGLPEGETQEGLARTLMAFSKGRPDRLGNRGEVLVAYDPLSAMRSYSMTTKALRKRFAEG
;
A
#
# COMPACT_ATOMS: atom_id res chain seq x y z
N MET A 1 28.67 -8.31 -8.32
CA MET A 1 27.26 -8.76 -8.31
C MET A 1 27.16 -9.98 -7.42
N SER A 2 26.45 -9.88 -6.29
CA SER A 2 26.23 -11.03 -5.39
C SER A 2 25.26 -12.05 -6.03
N ALA A 3 25.15 -13.26 -5.48
CA ALA A 3 24.12 -14.20 -5.93
C ALA A 3 22.70 -13.63 -5.71
N ALA A 4 22.51 -12.86 -4.65
CA ALA A 4 21.21 -12.26 -4.36
C ALA A 4 20.82 -11.19 -5.39
N ASP A 5 21.80 -10.35 -5.76
CA ASP A 5 21.71 -9.32 -6.78
C ASP A 5 21.42 -9.92 -8.18
N GLN A 6 22.10 -11.02 -8.51
CA GLN A 6 21.84 -11.78 -9.74
C GLN A 6 20.39 -12.27 -9.83
N ASP A 7 19.86 -12.84 -8.73
CA ASP A 7 18.51 -13.38 -8.72
C ASP A 7 17.45 -12.30 -8.93
N LEU A 8 17.62 -11.14 -8.28
CA LEU A 8 16.73 -10.00 -8.45
C LEU A 8 16.80 -9.44 -9.88
N THR A 9 18.02 -9.21 -10.37
CA THR A 9 18.26 -8.68 -11.72
C THR A 9 17.62 -9.57 -12.78
N GLN A 10 17.82 -10.90 -12.69
CA GLN A 10 17.23 -11.85 -13.63
C GLN A 10 15.70 -11.88 -13.57
N LEU A 11 15.09 -11.71 -12.39
CA LEU A 11 13.62 -11.63 -12.31
C LEU A 11 13.10 -10.32 -12.91
N LEU A 12 13.76 -9.18 -12.64
CA LEU A 12 13.40 -7.90 -13.25
C LEU A 12 13.55 -7.92 -14.78
N ASP A 13 14.60 -8.55 -15.31
CA ASP A 13 14.80 -8.70 -16.76
C ASP A 13 13.71 -9.59 -17.39
N ALA A 14 13.33 -10.68 -16.70
CA ALA A 14 12.24 -11.53 -17.16
C ALA A 14 10.89 -10.79 -17.16
N LEU A 15 10.61 -10.01 -16.12
CA LEU A 15 9.40 -9.18 -16.02
C LEU A 15 9.39 -8.08 -17.08
N ASP A 16 10.53 -7.47 -17.37
CA ASP A 16 10.67 -6.50 -18.46
C ASP A 16 10.28 -7.10 -19.82
N GLY A 17 10.83 -8.26 -20.16
CA GLY A 17 10.45 -8.97 -21.37
C GLY A 17 8.97 -9.37 -21.41
N ALA A 18 8.37 -9.69 -20.25
CA ALA A 18 6.96 -10.04 -20.16
C ALA A 18 6.03 -8.83 -20.34
N LEU A 19 6.35 -7.69 -19.73
CA LEU A 19 5.48 -6.52 -19.61
C LEU A 19 5.67 -5.50 -20.74
N ASN A 20 6.91 -5.28 -21.18
CA ASN A 20 7.24 -4.36 -22.29
C ASN A 20 7.33 -5.08 -23.65
N GLY A 21 7.29 -6.41 -23.65
CA GLY A 21 7.30 -7.24 -24.86
C GLY A 21 5.90 -7.70 -25.30
N ARG A 22 5.87 -8.57 -26.32
CA ARG A 22 4.62 -9.20 -26.79
C ARG A 22 4.18 -10.40 -25.94
N SER A 23 5.04 -10.86 -25.03
CA SER A 23 4.86 -12.12 -24.32
C SER A 23 3.57 -12.16 -23.51
N ARG A 24 3.20 -11.07 -22.81
CA ARG A 24 1.92 -10.98 -22.08
C ARG A 24 0.71 -11.24 -23.00
N GLY A 25 0.65 -10.58 -24.15
CA GLY A 25 -0.42 -10.79 -25.14
C GLY A 25 -0.43 -12.21 -25.69
N GLU A 26 0.74 -12.75 -26.03
CA GLU A 26 0.88 -14.13 -26.53
C GLU A 26 0.47 -15.20 -25.49
N VAL A 27 0.71 -14.95 -24.20
CA VAL A 27 0.22 -15.79 -23.10
C VAL A 27 -1.31 -15.79 -23.07
N LEU A 28 -1.94 -14.62 -23.12
CA LEU A 28 -3.40 -14.49 -23.11
C LEU A 28 -4.04 -15.13 -24.36
N ASP A 29 -3.43 -14.96 -25.53
CA ASP A 29 -3.87 -15.61 -26.77
C ASP A 29 -3.73 -17.13 -26.70
N GLY A 30 -2.59 -17.62 -26.21
CA GLY A 30 -2.35 -19.04 -25.99
C GLY A 30 -3.34 -19.67 -25.01
N MET A 31 -3.69 -18.96 -23.94
CA MET A 31 -4.72 -19.39 -22.99
C MET A 31 -6.10 -19.50 -23.63
N ARG A 32 -6.46 -18.55 -24.51
CA ARG A 32 -7.78 -18.48 -25.16
C ARG A 32 -7.92 -19.37 -26.39
N ALA A 33 -6.82 -19.93 -26.90
CA ALA A 33 -6.80 -20.66 -28.16
C ALA A 33 -7.71 -21.90 -28.21
N ARG A 34 -8.08 -22.47 -27.05
CA ARG A 34 -8.84 -23.73 -26.96
C ARG A 34 -9.72 -23.76 -25.71
N GLY A 35 -10.83 -24.50 -25.75
CA GLY A 35 -11.70 -24.67 -24.58
C GLY A 35 -12.50 -23.42 -24.23
N ASP A 36 -13.18 -23.45 -23.09
CA ASP A 36 -14.03 -22.37 -22.60
C ASP A 36 -13.35 -21.54 -21.50
N PHE A 37 -14.07 -20.54 -20.98
CA PHE A 37 -13.56 -19.66 -19.94
C PHE A 37 -13.09 -20.40 -18.67
N VAL A 38 -13.74 -21.50 -18.29
CA VAL A 38 -13.33 -22.31 -17.13
C VAL A 38 -12.00 -23.00 -17.43
N ASP A 39 -11.83 -23.52 -18.65
CA ASP A 39 -10.55 -24.07 -19.10
C ASP A 39 -9.43 -23.03 -19.09
N TRP A 40 -9.73 -21.79 -19.50
CA TRP A 40 -8.77 -20.68 -19.55
C TRP A 40 -8.29 -20.32 -18.14
N MET A 41 -9.23 -20.20 -17.21
CA MET A 41 -8.96 -19.91 -15.81
C MET A 41 -8.18 -21.04 -15.13
N GLY A 42 -8.49 -22.30 -15.44
CA GLY A 42 -7.73 -23.45 -14.96
C GLY A 42 -6.27 -23.43 -15.43
N ARG A 43 -6.02 -23.06 -16.68
CA ARG A 43 -4.65 -22.88 -17.20
C ARG A 43 -3.93 -21.70 -16.59
N LEU A 44 -4.61 -20.56 -16.42
CA LEU A 44 -4.05 -19.40 -15.74
C LEU A 44 -3.63 -19.76 -14.32
N ARG A 45 -4.52 -20.39 -13.56
CA ARG A 45 -4.26 -20.89 -12.21
C ARG A 45 -3.01 -21.78 -12.15
N GLY A 46 -2.96 -22.81 -13.00
CA GLY A 46 -1.82 -23.74 -13.05
C GLY A 46 -0.50 -23.05 -13.41
N SER A 47 -0.54 -22.15 -14.40
CA SER A 47 0.64 -21.39 -14.86
C SER A 47 1.17 -20.47 -13.77
N MET A 48 0.28 -19.80 -13.01
CA MET A 48 0.65 -18.97 -11.86
C MET A 48 1.26 -19.80 -10.73
N SER A 49 0.62 -20.92 -10.34
CA SER A 49 1.13 -21.82 -9.30
C SER A 49 2.51 -22.37 -9.63
N GLU A 50 2.80 -22.61 -10.91
CA GLU A 50 4.09 -23.10 -11.38
C GLU A 50 5.10 -22.01 -11.71
N HIS A 51 4.69 -20.73 -11.70
CA HIS A 51 5.46 -19.58 -12.21
C HIS A 51 5.98 -19.76 -13.64
N ARG A 52 5.15 -20.38 -14.50
CA ARG A 52 5.51 -20.83 -15.84
C ARG A 52 4.42 -20.54 -16.85
N PHE A 53 4.76 -19.77 -17.88
CA PHE A 53 3.85 -19.40 -18.95
C PHE A 53 4.49 -19.70 -20.32
N VAL A 54 3.65 -20.07 -21.29
CA VAL A 54 4.04 -20.23 -22.69
C VAL A 54 3.60 -18.98 -23.44
N ALA A 55 4.56 -18.28 -24.04
CA ALA A 55 4.37 -17.06 -24.81
C ALA A 55 4.81 -17.32 -26.25
N GLY A 56 3.87 -17.78 -27.10
CA GLY A 56 4.21 -18.19 -28.47
C GLY A 56 5.22 -19.34 -28.50
N ALA A 57 6.41 -19.08 -29.05
CA ALA A 57 7.53 -20.03 -29.09
C ALA A 57 8.44 -19.95 -27.84
N GLU A 58 8.27 -18.94 -27.02
CA GLU A 58 9.07 -18.69 -25.82
C GLU A 58 8.39 -19.20 -24.56
N ARG A 59 9.19 -19.38 -23.52
CA ARG A 59 8.73 -19.79 -22.19
C ARG A 59 9.20 -18.79 -21.16
N PHE A 60 8.25 -18.18 -20.47
CA PHE A 60 8.52 -17.45 -19.25
C PHE A 60 8.54 -18.46 -18.08
N ASP A 61 9.72 -18.81 -17.58
CA ASP A 61 9.90 -19.72 -16.44
C ASP A 61 10.75 -19.04 -15.37
N VAL A 62 10.09 -18.55 -14.32
CA VAL A 62 10.73 -17.81 -13.22
C VAL A 62 10.63 -18.56 -11.89
N ALA A 63 10.20 -19.83 -11.91
CA ALA A 63 9.90 -20.61 -10.71
C ALA A 63 11.06 -20.69 -9.72
N HIS A 64 12.29 -20.83 -10.24
CA HIS A 64 13.48 -20.90 -9.39
C HIS A 64 13.83 -19.54 -8.77
N LEU A 65 13.67 -18.45 -9.53
CA LEU A 65 13.95 -17.09 -9.07
C LEU A 65 12.97 -16.68 -7.98
N VAL A 66 11.67 -16.83 -8.26
CA VAL A 66 10.61 -16.49 -7.30
C VAL A 66 10.77 -17.26 -6.00
N ARG A 67 11.04 -18.57 -6.06
CA ARG A 67 11.28 -19.39 -4.86
C ARG A 67 12.44 -18.88 -4.02
N ARG A 68 13.58 -18.53 -4.64
CA ARG A 68 14.76 -18.07 -3.89
C ARG A 68 14.51 -16.72 -3.24
N LEU A 69 13.91 -15.78 -3.97
CA LEU A 69 13.58 -14.45 -3.47
C LEU A 69 12.55 -14.55 -2.33
N ASP A 70 11.48 -15.33 -2.52
CA ASP A 70 10.46 -15.55 -1.49
C ASP A 70 11.03 -16.22 -0.23
N VAL A 71 11.90 -17.22 -0.36
CA VAL A 71 12.60 -17.81 0.79
C VAL A 71 13.42 -16.76 1.55
N ARG A 72 14.11 -15.84 0.87
CA ARG A 72 14.84 -14.75 1.53
C ARG A 72 13.88 -13.78 2.23
N THR A 73 12.79 -13.39 1.57
CA THR A 73 11.76 -12.51 2.15
C THR A 73 11.13 -13.11 3.40
N ARG A 74 10.86 -14.43 3.40
CA ARG A 74 10.38 -15.16 4.58
C ARG A 74 11.37 -15.19 5.72
N LYS A 75 12.67 -15.31 5.43
CA LYS A 75 13.72 -15.20 6.46
C LYS A 75 13.79 -13.81 7.08
N ASP A 76 13.37 -12.79 6.34
CA ASP A 76 13.23 -11.42 6.86
C ASP A 76 11.92 -11.23 7.63
N GLY A 77 11.06 -12.25 7.77
CA GLY A 77 9.80 -12.22 8.51
C GLY A 77 8.56 -11.87 7.67
N PHE A 78 8.72 -11.65 6.37
CA PHE A 78 7.64 -11.20 5.48
C PHE A 78 7.18 -12.28 4.51
N ARG A 79 5.91 -12.23 4.09
CA ARG A 79 5.30 -13.20 3.18
C ARG A 79 4.49 -12.51 2.09
N VAL A 80 5.17 -11.99 1.08
CA VAL A 80 4.54 -11.16 0.04
C VAL A 80 3.54 -11.92 -0.82
N LEU A 81 3.81 -13.19 -1.12
CA LEU A 81 2.99 -13.97 -2.04
C LEU A 81 1.78 -14.64 -1.39
N HIS A 82 1.72 -14.72 -0.06
CA HIS A 82 0.74 -15.51 0.68
C HIS A 82 0.00 -14.65 1.69
N SER A 83 -1.30 -14.89 1.87
CA SER A 83 -2.12 -14.13 2.81
C SER A 83 -2.22 -14.85 4.16
N TRP A 84 -2.43 -14.09 5.23
CA TRP A 84 -2.73 -14.65 6.54
C TRP A 84 -4.20 -15.08 6.63
N ASN A 85 -4.45 -16.35 6.96
CA ASN A 85 -5.80 -16.85 7.21
C ASN A 85 -6.20 -16.61 8.67
N HIS A 86 -7.07 -15.63 8.91
CA HIS A 86 -7.55 -15.28 10.25
C HIS A 86 -8.39 -16.37 10.94
N ARG A 87 -8.83 -17.41 10.22
CA ARG A 87 -9.59 -18.53 10.80
C ARG A 87 -8.69 -19.66 11.26
N THR A 88 -7.69 -20.01 10.46
CA THR A 88 -6.75 -21.11 10.80
C THR A 88 -5.51 -20.61 11.54
N HIS A 89 -5.27 -19.29 11.54
CA HIS A 89 -4.05 -18.68 12.07
C HIS A 89 -2.77 -19.21 11.40
N GLU A 90 -2.85 -19.44 10.10
CA GLU A 90 -1.75 -19.91 9.26
C GLU A 90 -1.71 -19.09 7.95
N PHE A 91 -0.54 -19.02 7.32
CA PHE A 91 -0.46 -18.47 5.96
C PHE A 91 -1.07 -19.45 4.95
N THR A 92 -1.69 -18.91 3.90
CA THR A 92 -2.30 -19.72 2.84
C THR A 92 -1.26 -20.58 2.13
N GLU A 93 -1.64 -21.79 1.73
CA GLU A 93 -0.78 -22.68 0.95
C GLU A 93 -0.52 -22.13 -0.47
N ASP A 94 -1.59 -21.69 -1.13
CA ASP A 94 -1.52 -21.04 -2.44
C ASP A 94 -1.21 -19.55 -2.32
N MET A 95 -0.65 -19.00 -3.40
CA MET A 95 -0.36 -17.57 -3.51
C MET A 95 -1.63 -16.75 -3.77
N VAL A 96 -1.62 -15.49 -3.32
CA VAL A 96 -2.79 -14.58 -3.39
C VAL A 96 -3.40 -14.47 -4.79
N PRO A 97 -2.63 -14.33 -5.90
CA PRO A 97 -3.20 -14.33 -7.25
C PRO A 97 -3.94 -15.62 -7.62
N VAL A 98 -3.44 -16.79 -7.20
CA VAL A 98 -4.09 -18.09 -7.43
C VAL A 98 -5.40 -18.17 -6.63
N LEU A 99 -5.39 -17.70 -5.38
CA LEU A 99 -6.59 -17.63 -4.56
C LEU A 99 -7.65 -16.68 -5.16
N MET A 100 -7.22 -15.63 -5.86
CA MET A 100 -8.14 -14.71 -6.53
C MET A 100 -8.82 -15.35 -7.75
N VAL A 101 -8.10 -16.17 -8.52
CA VAL A 101 -8.70 -17.00 -9.58
C VAL A 101 -9.77 -17.93 -9.00
N ASP A 102 -9.43 -18.63 -7.92
CA ASP A 102 -10.35 -19.56 -7.25
C ASP A 102 -11.56 -18.84 -6.63
N PHE A 103 -11.35 -17.65 -6.07
CA PHE A 103 -12.42 -16.80 -5.56
C PHE A 103 -13.37 -16.38 -6.68
N PHE A 104 -12.84 -15.89 -7.80
CA PHE A 104 -13.64 -15.41 -8.92
C PHE A 104 -14.53 -16.52 -9.50
N LEU A 105 -13.96 -17.71 -9.72
CA LEU A 105 -14.70 -18.88 -10.21
C LEU A 105 -15.83 -19.28 -9.25
N ARG A 106 -15.60 -19.22 -7.93
CA ARG A 106 -16.64 -19.51 -6.92
C ARG A 106 -17.71 -18.42 -6.82
N ALA A 107 -17.35 -17.16 -7.08
CA ALA A 107 -18.26 -16.03 -6.94
C ALA A 107 -19.41 -16.07 -7.96
N GLY A 108 -19.21 -16.73 -9.10
CA GLY A 108 -20.21 -16.89 -10.16
C GLY A 108 -20.79 -15.55 -10.65
N PRO A 109 -19.95 -14.57 -11.05
CA PRO A 109 -20.41 -13.27 -11.53
C PRO A 109 -21.30 -13.42 -12.78
N LYS A 110 -22.23 -12.46 -12.93
CA LYS A 110 -23.14 -12.42 -14.07
C LYS A 110 -22.47 -11.64 -15.20
N ASP A 111 -22.26 -12.30 -16.34
CA ASP A 111 -21.79 -11.72 -17.60
C ASP A 111 -20.51 -10.85 -17.51
N PRO A 112 -19.42 -11.31 -16.84
CA PRO A 112 -18.15 -10.59 -16.91
C PRO A 112 -17.57 -10.67 -18.33
N ASP A 113 -16.81 -9.67 -18.76
CA ASP A 113 -15.98 -9.79 -19.97
C ASP A 113 -14.82 -10.78 -19.68
N PRO A 114 -14.80 -11.97 -20.31
CA PRO A 114 -13.81 -12.99 -20.03
C PRO A 114 -12.37 -12.57 -20.36
N ALA A 115 -12.18 -11.74 -21.39
CA ALA A 115 -10.88 -11.30 -21.83
C ALA A 115 -10.28 -10.29 -20.86
N VAL A 116 -11.09 -9.33 -20.41
CA VAL A 116 -10.69 -8.33 -19.40
C VAL A 116 -10.33 -9.03 -18.09
N VAL A 117 -11.18 -9.94 -17.60
CA VAL A 117 -10.93 -10.68 -16.36
C VAL A 117 -9.61 -11.45 -16.41
N LEU A 118 -9.35 -12.16 -17.51
CA LEU A 118 -8.11 -12.93 -17.68
C LEU A 118 -6.87 -12.01 -17.65
N SER A 119 -6.96 -10.85 -18.32
CA SER A 119 -5.88 -9.86 -18.33
C SER A 119 -5.61 -9.27 -16.95
N ILE A 120 -6.66 -8.84 -16.23
CA ILE A 120 -6.53 -8.28 -14.87
C ILE A 120 -5.90 -9.30 -13.91
N LEU A 121 -6.33 -10.56 -13.97
CA LEU A 121 -5.78 -11.60 -13.09
C LEU A 121 -4.31 -11.90 -13.40
N LEU A 122 -3.93 -11.95 -14.69
CA LEU A 122 -2.52 -12.12 -15.08
C LEU A 122 -1.67 -10.93 -14.59
N ASP A 123 -2.14 -9.71 -14.77
CA ASP A 123 -1.44 -8.53 -14.27
C ASP A 123 -1.34 -8.51 -12.74
N TYR A 124 -2.37 -8.99 -12.04
CA TYR A 124 -2.32 -9.13 -10.57
C TYR A 124 -1.26 -10.13 -10.10
N TYR A 125 -0.98 -11.17 -10.89
CA TYR A 125 0.17 -12.05 -10.64
C TYR A 125 1.50 -11.33 -10.83
N PHE A 126 1.66 -10.56 -11.91
CA PHE A 126 2.88 -9.79 -12.14
C PHE A 126 3.08 -8.70 -11.07
N LEU A 127 2.00 -8.07 -10.60
CA LEU A 127 2.05 -7.14 -9.46
C LEU A 127 2.67 -7.79 -8.22
N HIS A 128 2.30 -9.04 -7.90
CA HIS A 128 2.87 -9.75 -6.75
C HIS A 128 4.35 -10.10 -6.94
N LEU A 129 4.78 -10.35 -8.18
CA LEU A 129 6.21 -10.52 -8.47
C LEU A 129 6.97 -9.19 -8.36
N LEU A 130 6.38 -8.07 -8.77
CA LEU A 130 6.94 -6.74 -8.57
C LEU A 130 7.00 -6.36 -7.09
N ALA A 131 5.97 -6.69 -6.30
CA ALA A 131 5.96 -6.52 -4.85
C ALA A 131 7.10 -7.33 -4.19
N LEU A 132 7.35 -8.56 -4.67
CA LEU A 132 8.48 -9.35 -4.23
C LEU A 132 9.81 -8.69 -4.61
N CYS A 133 9.94 -8.15 -5.82
CA CYS A 133 11.13 -7.42 -6.25
C CYS A 133 11.37 -6.15 -5.40
N ALA A 134 10.32 -5.38 -5.11
CA ALA A 134 10.40 -4.20 -4.25
C ALA A 134 10.94 -4.56 -2.86
N MET A 135 10.41 -5.63 -2.25
CA MET A 135 10.89 -6.16 -0.97
C MET A 135 12.35 -6.64 -0.99
N ARG A 136 12.87 -6.96 -2.18
CA ARG A 136 14.24 -7.41 -2.40
C ARG A 136 15.15 -6.33 -2.98
N ALA A 137 14.72 -5.08 -3.09
CA ALA A 137 15.54 -4.01 -3.68
C ALA A 137 16.96 -3.91 -3.08
N TRP A 138 17.09 -4.16 -1.78
CA TRP A 138 18.36 -4.20 -1.04
C TRP A 138 19.27 -5.40 -1.33
N ASP A 139 18.82 -6.38 -2.13
CA ASP A 139 19.72 -7.40 -2.67
C ASP A 139 20.62 -6.83 -3.77
N ALA A 140 20.21 -5.73 -4.42
CA ALA A 140 20.98 -5.02 -5.43
C ALA A 140 22.11 -4.19 -4.80
N GLY A 141 23.11 -3.83 -5.62
CA GLY A 141 24.16 -2.89 -5.20
C GLY A 141 23.65 -1.46 -4.95
N ASP A 142 22.48 -1.10 -5.49
CA ASP A 142 21.83 0.20 -5.34
C ASP A 142 20.30 0.00 -5.23
N PRO A 143 19.71 0.14 -4.03
CA PRO A 143 18.28 -0.07 -3.83
C PRO A 143 17.41 1.02 -4.51
N ASP A 144 17.92 2.24 -4.67
CA ASP A 144 17.20 3.31 -5.36
C ASP A 144 17.04 3.00 -6.85
N LEU A 145 18.09 2.47 -7.49
CA LEU A 145 18.02 2.02 -8.88
C LEU A 145 17.13 0.79 -9.03
N ALA A 146 17.16 -0.15 -8.08
CA ALA A 146 16.28 -1.31 -8.10
C ALA A 146 14.80 -0.91 -8.01
N LEU A 147 14.45 0.02 -7.10
CA LEU A 147 13.08 0.53 -6.97
C LEU A 147 12.67 1.39 -8.18
N ALA A 148 13.59 2.13 -8.81
CA ALA A 148 13.31 2.80 -10.08
C ALA A 148 12.97 1.81 -11.20
N ARG A 149 13.65 0.67 -11.28
CA ARG A 149 13.29 -0.40 -12.24
C ARG A 149 11.92 -0.99 -11.93
N VAL A 150 11.60 -1.22 -10.66
CA VAL A 150 10.27 -1.67 -10.24
C VAL A 150 9.20 -0.66 -10.64
N GLN A 151 9.44 0.64 -10.46
CA GLN A 151 8.54 1.72 -10.88
C GLN A 151 8.22 1.64 -12.38
N SER A 152 9.25 1.58 -13.23
CA SER A 152 9.03 1.53 -14.68
C SER A 152 8.27 0.27 -15.12
N LEU A 153 8.48 -0.87 -14.46
CA LEU A 153 7.73 -2.10 -14.74
C LEU A 153 6.29 -2.03 -14.23
N LEU A 154 6.05 -1.34 -13.11
CA LEU A 154 4.70 -1.08 -12.59
C LEU A 154 3.91 -0.18 -13.55
N GLU A 155 4.55 0.84 -14.14
CA GLU A 155 3.95 1.67 -15.19
C GLU A 155 3.58 0.84 -16.43
N ALA A 156 4.49 -0.02 -16.90
CA ALA A 156 4.23 -0.92 -18.03
C ALA A 156 3.13 -1.97 -17.75
N LEU A 157 3.05 -2.44 -16.50
CA LEU A 157 2.02 -3.38 -16.05
C LEU A 157 0.63 -2.77 -16.24
N GLN A 158 0.46 -1.53 -15.80
CA GLN A 158 -0.84 -0.86 -15.66
C GLN A 158 -1.20 0.01 -16.87
N GLY A 159 -0.26 0.24 -17.80
CA GLY A 159 -0.44 1.06 -19.00
C GLY A 159 -1.34 0.45 -20.08
N GLU A 160 -1.41 1.13 -21.23
CA GLU A 160 -2.31 0.80 -22.35
C GLU A 160 -2.09 -0.60 -22.93
N ASP A 161 -0.85 -1.11 -22.89
CA ASP A 161 -0.49 -2.45 -23.37
C ASP A 161 -0.81 -3.55 -22.33
N GLY A 162 -1.33 -3.18 -21.14
CA GLY A 162 -1.77 -4.08 -20.08
C GLY A 162 -3.27 -4.22 -19.97
N SER A 163 -3.75 -4.63 -18.80
CA SER A 163 -5.19 -4.69 -18.53
C SER A 163 -5.83 -3.31 -18.38
N GLY A 164 -5.04 -2.23 -18.28
CA GLY A 164 -5.51 -0.89 -17.95
C GLY A 164 -6.00 -0.74 -16.50
N HIS A 165 -5.86 -1.78 -15.66
CA HIS A 165 -6.22 -1.72 -14.26
C HIS A 165 -5.10 -1.04 -13.47
N GLN A 166 -5.43 0.06 -12.81
CA GLN A 166 -4.53 0.76 -11.90
C GLN A 166 -4.63 0.13 -10.50
N PHE A 167 -3.55 -0.49 -10.05
CA PHE A 167 -3.39 -1.03 -8.70
C PHE A 167 -2.85 0.04 -7.75
N VAL A 168 -1.64 0.56 -8.02
CA VAL A 168 -0.91 1.55 -7.20
C VAL A 168 -0.07 2.45 -8.11
N ASP A 169 0.20 3.69 -7.69
CA ASP A 169 0.93 4.67 -8.51
C ASP A 169 2.44 4.48 -8.52
N ASP A 170 2.98 4.02 -7.40
CA ASP A 170 4.42 4.04 -7.18
C ASP A 170 4.97 2.80 -6.48
N ALA A 171 6.28 2.60 -6.67
CA ALA A 171 7.04 1.50 -6.10
C ALA A 171 7.05 1.55 -4.56
N GLU A 172 7.00 2.74 -3.97
CA GLU A 172 6.91 2.94 -2.53
C GLU A 172 5.58 2.39 -1.97
N THR A 173 4.46 2.64 -2.66
CA THR A 173 3.15 2.11 -2.31
C THR A 173 3.08 0.62 -2.54
N LEU A 174 3.70 0.12 -3.61
CA LEU A 174 3.82 -1.32 -3.85
C LEU A 174 4.63 -2.01 -2.72
N LEU A 175 5.71 -1.38 -2.26
CA LEU A 175 6.50 -1.85 -1.13
C LEU A 175 5.65 -1.86 0.16
N ILE A 176 4.91 -0.79 0.43
CA ILE A 176 4.02 -0.71 1.60
C ILE A 176 2.91 -1.78 1.50
N TYR A 177 2.33 -1.98 0.32
CA TYR A 177 1.35 -3.05 0.09
C TYR A 177 1.94 -4.43 0.43
N ALA A 178 3.19 -4.69 0.04
CA ALA A 178 3.89 -5.94 0.33
C ALA A 178 4.13 -6.18 1.83
N LEU A 179 4.28 -5.10 2.61
CA LEU A 179 4.49 -5.09 4.06
C LEU A 179 3.20 -5.14 4.88
N SER A 180 2.09 -4.64 4.31
CA SER A 180 0.91 -4.27 5.09
C SER A 180 -0.16 -5.37 5.08
N GLN A 181 0.21 -6.50 5.65
CA GLN A 181 -0.68 -7.57 6.08
C GLN A 181 -0.22 -8.10 7.44
N PHE A 182 -1.01 -8.94 8.07
CA PHE A 182 -0.60 -9.48 9.37
C PHE A 182 0.68 -10.34 9.23
N HIS A 183 1.72 -9.93 9.96
CA HIS A 183 2.99 -10.64 10.09
C HIS A 183 3.22 -10.98 11.56
N PRO A 184 3.39 -12.27 11.92
CA PRO A 184 3.56 -12.66 13.32
C PRO A 184 4.91 -12.25 13.91
N GLU A 185 5.88 -11.85 13.08
CA GLU A 185 7.21 -11.41 13.49
C GLU A 185 7.27 -9.88 13.56
N GLU A 186 6.90 -9.30 14.69
CA GLU A 186 6.88 -7.84 14.89
C GLU A 186 8.27 -7.19 14.67
N GLN A 187 9.36 -7.88 15.03
CA GLN A 187 10.73 -7.41 14.79
C GLN A 187 11.11 -7.28 13.29
N ALA A 188 10.27 -7.77 12.37
CA ALA A 188 10.49 -7.63 10.94
C ALA A 188 10.37 -6.17 10.50
N TYR A 189 9.50 -5.38 11.15
CA TYR A 189 9.30 -3.97 10.83
C TYR A 189 10.56 -3.12 11.13
N ASP A 190 11.27 -3.39 12.23
CA ASP A 190 12.54 -2.72 12.54
C ASP A 190 13.60 -2.90 11.45
N ARG A 191 13.64 -4.09 10.82
CA ARG A 191 14.55 -4.38 9.71
C ARG A 191 14.21 -3.54 8.48
N ILE A 192 12.93 -3.30 8.21
CA ILE A 192 12.49 -2.47 7.09
C ILE A 192 12.78 -1.00 7.36
N ILE A 193 12.55 -0.51 8.57
CA ILE A 193 12.92 0.86 8.96
C ILE A 193 14.42 1.08 8.71
N THR A 194 15.26 0.14 9.15
CA THR A 194 16.71 0.20 8.93
C THR A 194 17.06 0.24 7.43
N ARG A 195 16.40 -0.59 6.63
CA ARG A 195 16.59 -0.64 5.17
C ARG A 195 16.15 0.65 4.46
N VAL A 196 15.00 1.20 4.83
CA VAL A 196 14.48 2.47 4.27
C VAL A 196 15.41 3.64 4.59
N ALA A 197 16.10 3.62 5.73
CA ALA A 197 17.10 4.63 6.07
C ALA A 197 18.31 4.64 5.10
N GLU A 198 18.58 3.54 4.38
CA GLU A 198 19.64 3.44 3.38
C GLU A 198 19.26 4.08 2.03
N LEU A 199 17.98 4.41 1.82
CA LEU A 199 17.51 5.06 0.59
C LEU A 199 17.93 6.53 0.51
N GLY A 200 18.11 6.99 -0.73
CA GLY A 200 18.28 8.41 -1.06
C GLY A 200 17.15 9.27 -0.46
N SER A 201 17.46 10.52 -0.13
CA SER A 201 16.53 11.43 0.58
C SER A 201 15.18 11.58 -0.13
N THR A 202 15.19 11.73 -1.47
CA THR A 202 13.98 11.82 -2.28
C THR A 202 13.08 10.60 -2.12
N ARG A 203 13.65 9.39 -2.22
CA ARG A 203 12.87 8.16 -2.17
C ARG A 203 12.39 7.84 -0.75
N ARG A 204 13.24 8.09 0.25
CA ARG A 204 12.87 7.97 1.66
C ARG A 204 11.74 8.93 2.02
N LEU A 205 11.75 10.17 1.52
CA LEU A 205 10.64 11.10 1.70
C LEU A 205 9.36 10.60 1.02
N ALA A 206 9.45 10.10 -0.23
CA ALA A 206 8.30 9.51 -0.94
C ALA A 206 7.69 8.32 -0.15
N PHE A 207 8.53 7.42 0.35
CA PHE A 207 8.09 6.29 1.18
C PHE A 207 7.42 6.74 2.47
N ALA A 208 7.98 7.75 3.15
CA ALA A 208 7.39 8.31 4.36
C ALA A 208 6.02 8.95 4.10
N ARG A 209 5.85 9.64 2.96
CA ARG A 209 4.56 10.25 2.58
C ARG A 209 3.44 9.22 2.47
N VAL A 210 3.68 8.11 1.75
CA VAL A 210 2.68 7.05 1.60
C VAL A 210 2.47 6.30 2.92
N SER A 211 3.55 6.03 3.67
CA SER A 211 3.48 5.35 4.95
C SER A 211 2.65 6.14 5.97
N ALA A 212 2.75 7.47 5.97
CA ALA A 212 1.91 8.31 6.83
C ALA A 212 0.42 8.13 6.52
N SER A 213 0.03 8.10 5.25
CA SER A 213 -1.36 7.88 4.85
C SER A 213 -1.85 6.48 5.26
N VAL A 214 -1.04 5.45 5.03
CA VAL A 214 -1.38 4.06 5.36
C VAL A 214 -1.49 3.83 6.87
N LEU A 215 -0.48 4.24 7.64
CA LEU A 215 -0.49 4.12 9.10
C LEU A 215 -1.60 4.97 9.74
N SER A 216 -1.88 6.15 9.18
CA SER A 216 -2.99 6.99 9.63
C SER A 216 -4.34 6.34 9.39
N ALA A 217 -4.57 5.79 8.20
CA ALA A 217 -5.80 5.07 7.90
C ALA A 217 -5.95 3.81 8.78
N HIS A 218 -4.87 3.06 8.99
CA HIS A 218 -4.83 1.85 9.82
C HIS A 218 -5.12 2.12 11.30
N LEU A 219 -4.34 2.99 11.92
CA LEU A 219 -4.45 3.25 13.36
C LEU A 219 -5.77 3.96 13.68
N ARG A 220 -6.26 4.85 12.81
CA ARG A 220 -7.57 5.48 13.01
C ARG A 220 -8.71 4.50 12.76
N TRP A 221 -8.60 3.58 11.80
CA TRP A 221 -9.53 2.45 11.66
C TRP A 221 -9.61 1.66 12.97
N GLY A 222 -8.45 1.27 13.52
CA GLY A 222 -8.35 0.56 14.79
C GLY A 222 -9.00 1.35 15.93
N PHE A 223 -8.63 2.62 16.09
CA PHE A 223 -9.14 3.51 17.13
C PHE A 223 -10.67 3.64 17.09
N TRP A 224 -11.23 3.96 15.92
CA TRP A 224 -12.65 4.26 15.77
C TRP A 224 -13.54 3.02 15.75
N LEU A 225 -13.07 1.92 15.16
CA LEU A 225 -13.91 0.76 14.83
C LEU A 225 -13.60 -0.48 15.68
N MET A 226 -12.34 -0.73 16.02
CA MET A 226 -11.92 -1.98 16.69
C MET A 226 -11.71 -1.83 18.21
N TYR A 227 -11.14 -0.70 18.64
CA TYR A 227 -10.70 -0.46 20.02
C TYR A 227 -11.66 0.41 20.83
N GLY A 228 -12.79 0.82 20.27
CA GLY A 228 -13.79 1.62 20.99
C GLY A 228 -13.23 2.94 21.52
N ARG A 229 -12.25 3.53 20.81
CA ARG A 229 -11.52 4.76 21.17
C ARG A 229 -10.59 4.62 22.37
N ASP A 230 -10.18 3.40 22.70
CA ASP A 230 -9.14 3.14 23.69
C ASP A 230 -7.75 3.19 23.04
N VAL A 231 -7.07 4.34 23.18
CA VAL A 231 -5.72 4.54 22.62
C VAL A 231 -4.67 3.66 23.31
N VAL A 232 -4.84 3.32 24.58
CA VAL A 232 -3.88 2.49 25.32
C VAL A 232 -3.91 1.07 24.77
N ARG A 233 -5.12 0.53 24.56
CA ARG A 233 -5.30 -0.78 23.93
C ARG A 233 -4.79 -0.81 22.49
N MET A 234 -5.08 0.23 21.71
CA MET A 234 -4.55 0.35 20.34
C MET A 234 -3.01 0.34 20.33
N ARG A 235 -2.36 1.10 21.22
CA ARG A 235 -0.90 1.11 21.35
C ARG A 235 -0.31 -0.25 21.68
N ALA A 236 -0.99 -1.01 22.55
CA ALA A 236 -0.54 -2.33 22.96
C ALA A 236 -0.65 -3.39 21.84
N ASP A 237 -1.64 -3.27 20.95
CA ASP A 237 -1.86 -4.23 19.87
C ASP A 237 -1.08 -3.90 18.58
N ASN A 238 -0.54 -2.68 18.45
CA ASN A 238 0.13 -2.20 17.22
C ASN A 238 1.62 -1.86 17.46
N VAL A 239 2.32 -2.65 18.27
CA VAL A 239 3.69 -2.34 18.72
C VAL A 239 4.71 -2.21 17.58
N GLY A 240 4.53 -2.95 16.48
CA GLY A 240 5.37 -2.84 15.29
C GLY A 240 5.13 -1.57 14.46
N ASP A 241 3.93 -0.99 14.53
CA ASP A 241 3.57 0.19 13.74
C ASP A 241 4.12 1.48 14.32
N TYR A 242 4.30 1.55 15.64
CA TYR A 242 4.73 2.79 16.31
C TYR A 242 6.17 3.19 15.95
N PRO A 243 7.18 2.31 16.02
CA PRO A 243 8.52 2.64 15.53
C PRO A 243 8.52 3.12 14.08
N TRP A 244 7.71 2.48 13.23
CA TRP A 244 7.56 2.90 11.83
C TRP A 244 6.91 4.27 11.71
N LEU A 245 5.82 4.54 12.46
CA LEU A 245 5.17 5.84 12.50
C LEU A 245 6.11 6.94 12.98
N LEU A 246 6.97 6.66 13.96
CA LEU A 246 7.98 7.61 14.45
C LEU A 246 9.01 7.94 13.37
N ASP A 247 9.55 6.93 12.68
CA ASP A 247 10.50 7.11 11.57
C ASP A 247 9.90 7.92 10.42
N VAL A 248 8.62 7.66 10.11
CA VAL A 248 7.85 8.42 9.11
C VAL A 248 7.69 9.87 9.52
N VAL A 249 7.25 10.15 10.76
CA VAL A 249 7.02 11.51 11.23
C VAL A 249 8.32 12.32 11.30
N VAL A 250 9.42 11.73 11.77
CA VAL A 250 10.71 12.45 11.79
C VAL A 250 11.22 12.73 10.38
N THR A 251 11.06 11.78 9.45
CA THR A 251 11.44 11.97 8.04
C THR A 251 10.63 13.08 7.37
N LEU A 252 9.32 13.13 7.62
CA LEU A 252 8.45 14.17 7.07
C LEU A 252 8.73 15.55 7.68
N LEU A 253 9.00 15.61 9.00
CA LEU A 253 9.37 16.87 9.64
C LEU A 253 10.68 17.42 9.08
N ARG A 254 11.72 16.59 8.96
CA ARG A 254 12.98 16.98 8.31
C ARG A 254 12.75 17.47 6.89
N GLY A 255 12.04 16.70 6.07
CA GLY A 255 11.75 17.09 4.69
C GLY A 255 10.95 18.38 4.57
N TRP A 256 10.01 18.63 5.49
CA TRP A 256 9.24 19.87 5.50
C TRP A 256 10.09 21.08 5.90
N VAL A 257 10.94 20.94 6.92
CA VAL A 257 11.88 22.00 7.35
C VAL A 257 12.89 22.31 6.26
N GLU A 258 13.49 21.29 5.65
CA GLU A 258 14.42 21.47 4.52
C GLU A 258 13.74 22.21 3.34
N ALA A 259 12.49 21.85 3.02
CA ALA A 259 11.72 22.52 1.98
C ALA A 259 11.37 23.97 2.35
N GLU A 260 11.04 24.25 3.61
CA GLU A 260 10.79 25.60 4.13
C GLU A 260 12.05 26.47 4.04
N GLU A 261 13.19 25.98 4.52
CA GLU A 261 14.47 26.68 4.51
C GLU A 261 15.01 26.92 3.10
N ALA A 262 14.81 25.97 2.20
CA ALA A 262 15.18 26.09 0.79
C ALA A 262 14.27 27.05 -0.01
N GLY A 263 13.17 27.52 0.59
CA GLY A 263 12.17 28.33 -0.11
C GLY A 263 11.48 27.57 -1.24
N ALA A 264 11.25 26.27 -1.06
CA ALA A 264 10.60 25.41 -2.04
C ALA A 264 9.19 25.92 -2.41
N PRO A 265 8.69 25.58 -3.61
CA PRO A 265 7.33 25.88 -4.02
C PRO A 265 6.29 25.53 -2.94
N GLN A 266 5.25 26.36 -2.86
CA GLN A 266 4.18 26.20 -1.87
C GLN A 266 3.51 24.82 -1.96
N GLU A 267 3.27 24.36 -3.18
CA GLU A 267 2.68 23.06 -3.49
C GLU A 267 3.51 21.89 -2.91
N ASP A 268 4.84 21.92 -3.11
CA ASP A 268 5.75 20.89 -2.57
C ASP A 268 5.70 20.85 -1.04
N ARG A 269 5.68 22.02 -0.39
CA ARG A 269 5.57 22.12 1.08
C ARG A 269 4.21 21.64 1.58
N ASP A 270 3.14 21.90 0.84
CA ASP A 270 1.78 21.46 1.18
C ASP A 270 1.62 19.95 1.03
N HIS A 271 2.23 19.35 0.02
CA HIS A 271 2.29 17.90 -0.14
C HIS A 271 2.97 17.18 1.04
N ILE A 272 4.04 17.75 1.61
CA ILE A 272 4.69 17.20 2.79
C ILE A 272 3.84 17.49 4.05
N ALA A 273 3.26 18.69 4.16
CA ALA A 273 2.41 19.06 5.29
C ALA A 273 1.14 18.19 5.38
N GLU A 274 0.52 17.83 4.25
CA GLU A 274 -0.61 16.89 4.21
C GLU A 274 -0.22 15.53 4.77
N SER A 275 0.89 14.95 4.30
CA SER A 275 1.39 13.66 4.78
C SER A 275 1.74 13.74 6.27
N LEU A 276 2.37 14.82 6.72
CA LEU A 276 2.70 15.01 8.14
C LEU A 276 1.43 15.13 9.01
N LEU A 277 0.41 15.85 8.54
CA LEU A 277 -0.89 15.91 9.20
C LEU A 277 -1.51 14.52 9.32
N GLN A 278 -1.44 13.69 8.27
CA GLN A 278 -1.92 12.31 8.33
C GLN A 278 -1.15 11.48 9.36
N GLY A 279 0.19 11.53 9.35
CA GLY A 279 1.03 10.82 10.32
C GLY A 279 0.73 11.23 11.77
N LEU A 280 0.65 12.53 12.04
CA LEU A 280 0.29 13.03 13.37
C LEU A 280 -1.15 12.67 13.76
N ALA A 281 -2.08 12.62 12.81
CA ALA A 281 -3.47 12.25 13.06
C ALA A 281 -3.67 10.77 13.41
N ALA A 282 -2.69 9.90 13.13
CA ALA A 282 -2.73 8.49 13.47
C ALA A 282 -2.86 8.27 14.99
N ASP A 283 -2.06 9.01 15.77
CA ASP A 283 -2.18 9.16 17.22
C ASP A 283 -1.58 10.51 17.65
N PRO A 284 -2.38 11.58 17.77
CA PRO A 284 -1.85 12.90 18.12
C PRO A 284 -1.12 12.93 19.46
N TRP A 285 -1.56 12.10 20.42
CA TRP A 285 -1.00 12.08 21.76
C TRP A 285 0.32 11.33 21.83
N ALA A 286 0.68 10.53 20.82
CA ALA A 286 1.99 9.88 20.78
C ALA A 286 3.13 10.91 20.71
N PHE A 287 2.86 12.07 20.08
CA PHE A 287 3.84 13.13 19.85
C PHE A 287 3.64 14.36 20.73
N THR A 288 2.42 14.60 21.24
CA THR A 288 2.14 15.78 22.08
C THR A 288 1.87 15.44 23.55
N GLY A 289 1.82 14.16 23.91
CA GLY A 289 1.33 13.67 25.19
C GLY A 289 2.14 12.51 25.74
N SER A 290 1.47 11.46 26.23
CA SER A 290 2.15 10.26 26.72
C SER A 290 2.70 9.45 25.55
N ARG A 291 4.02 9.25 25.55
CA ARG A 291 4.70 8.43 24.54
C ARG A 291 4.23 6.97 24.65
N PRO A 292 3.95 6.28 23.52
CA PRO A 292 3.73 4.84 23.48
C PRO A 292 4.94 4.08 24.06
N PRO A 293 4.75 2.94 24.75
CA PRO A 293 5.87 2.14 25.27
C PRO A 293 6.87 1.72 24.18
N ALA A 294 6.39 1.47 22.96
CA ALA A 294 7.24 1.12 21.81
C ALA A 294 8.29 2.19 21.47
N PHE A 295 8.09 3.45 21.87
CA PHE A 295 9.06 4.53 21.64
C PHE A 295 10.27 4.48 22.59
N ALA A 296 10.26 3.61 23.61
CA ALA A 296 11.33 3.58 24.62
C ALA A 296 12.72 3.32 24.02
N ALA A 297 12.81 2.52 22.96
CA ALA A 297 14.07 2.23 22.26
C ALA A 297 14.50 3.34 21.27
N HIS A 298 13.66 4.36 21.05
CA HIS A 298 13.83 5.39 20.03
C HIS A 298 13.78 6.81 20.64
N SER A 299 14.36 6.99 21.82
CA SER A 299 14.28 8.25 22.57
C SER A 299 14.85 9.44 21.80
N GLU A 300 15.98 9.25 21.09
CA GLU A 300 16.62 10.31 20.30
C GLU A 300 15.68 10.84 19.21
N ALA A 301 15.07 9.95 18.43
CA ALA A 301 14.10 10.34 17.41
C ALA A 301 12.86 11.01 18.02
N CYS A 302 12.40 10.57 19.19
CA CYS A 302 11.29 11.23 19.90
C CYS A 302 11.62 12.65 20.35
N ASP A 303 12.85 12.87 20.82
CA ASP A 303 13.30 14.17 21.29
C ASP A 303 13.51 15.11 20.10
N GLU A 304 14.02 14.62 18.99
CA GLU A 304 14.10 15.37 17.73
C GLU A 304 12.73 15.78 17.20
N VAL A 305 11.77 14.86 17.13
CA VAL A 305 10.39 15.19 16.73
C VAL A 305 9.80 16.26 17.65
N SER A 306 10.03 16.14 18.97
CA SER A 306 9.56 17.14 19.94
C SER A 306 10.17 18.52 19.67
N ALA A 307 11.48 18.58 19.42
CA ALA A 307 12.20 19.83 19.14
C ALA A 307 11.75 20.48 17.81
N LEU A 308 11.60 19.69 16.74
CA LEU A 308 11.12 20.18 15.44
C LEU A 308 9.69 20.69 15.51
N LEU A 309 8.80 19.96 16.22
CA LEU A 309 7.42 20.42 16.44
C LEU A 309 7.38 21.69 17.28
N GLU A 310 8.20 21.81 18.32
CA GLU A 310 8.27 23.01 19.16
C GLU A 310 8.75 24.23 18.36
N ALA A 311 9.78 24.06 17.52
CA ALA A 311 10.34 25.14 16.72
C ALA A 311 9.41 25.60 15.57
N HIS A 312 8.70 24.68 14.92
CA HIS A 312 7.94 24.97 13.69
C HIS A 312 6.42 24.88 13.85
N ALA A 313 5.88 24.64 15.06
CA ALA A 313 4.44 24.48 15.28
C ALA A 313 3.57 25.62 14.70
N PRO A 314 3.91 26.92 14.83
CA PRO A 314 3.09 27.99 14.25
C PRO A 314 2.93 27.87 12.73
N SER A 315 4.05 27.72 12.01
CA SER A 315 4.05 27.58 10.54
C SER A 315 3.38 26.29 10.08
N LEU A 316 3.60 25.17 10.79
CA LEU A 316 2.94 23.90 10.51
C LEU A 316 1.43 23.98 10.70
N LEU A 317 0.96 24.63 11.77
CA LEU A 317 -0.47 24.81 12.01
C LEU A 317 -1.13 25.69 10.95
N GLU A 318 -0.44 26.71 10.45
CA GLU A 318 -0.90 27.49 9.30
C GLU A 318 -0.98 26.64 8.04
N ALA A 319 0.03 25.79 7.78
CA ALA A 319 0.01 24.87 6.66
C ALA A 319 -1.15 23.86 6.76
N PHE A 320 -1.40 23.30 7.94
CA PHE A 320 -2.49 22.35 8.15
C PHE A 320 -3.87 22.96 7.90
N GLU A 321 -4.09 24.26 8.11
CA GLU A 321 -5.39 24.88 7.80
C GLU A 321 -5.75 24.79 6.31
N ARG A 322 -4.77 24.71 5.40
CA ARG A 322 -5.03 24.44 3.96
C ARG A 322 -5.58 23.04 3.72
N HIS A 323 -5.23 22.08 4.57
CA HIS A 323 -5.70 20.70 4.51
C HIS A 323 -6.91 20.41 5.41
N LYS A 324 -7.56 21.45 5.92
CA LYS A 324 -8.74 21.30 6.77
C LYS A 324 -9.88 20.60 6.00
N PRO A 325 -10.37 19.44 6.49
CA PRO A 325 -11.43 18.70 5.82
C PRO A 325 -12.77 19.39 5.98
N THR A 326 -13.60 19.30 4.95
CA THR A 326 -14.99 19.78 4.95
C THR A 326 -15.97 18.59 4.88
N LYS A 327 -17.27 18.86 4.90
CA LYS A 327 -18.30 17.80 4.74
C LYS A 327 -18.58 17.44 3.28
N THR A 328 -18.15 18.30 2.36
CA THR A 328 -18.58 18.29 0.95
C THR A 328 -17.46 17.92 0.00
N GLU A 329 -16.23 17.82 0.49
CA GLU A 329 -15.06 17.48 -0.29
C GLU A 329 -14.44 16.21 0.25
N TYR A 330 -13.81 15.44 -0.64
CA TYR A 330 -12.99 14.31 -0.25
C TYR A 330 -11.83 14.78 0.63
N ALA A 331 -11.49 13.96 1.62
CA ALA A 331 -10.29 14.13 2.43
C ALA A 331 -9.69 12.75 2.72
N PRO A 332 -8.36 12.56 2.60
CA PRO A 332 -7.71 11.29 2.98
C PRO A 332 -8.01 10.89 4.42
N LEU A 333 -8.11 11.88 5.32
CA LEU A 333 -8.51 11.66 6.70
C LEU A 333 -9.92 11.07 6.85
N ALA A 334 -10.76 11.06 5.82
CA ALA A 334 -12.08 10.41 5.87
C ALA A 334 -12.01 8.91 5.54
N PHE A 335 -10.92 8.43 4.95
CA PHE A 335 -10.74 7.05 4.53
C PHE A 335 -9.98 6.24 5.60
N HIS A 336 -10.46 5.02 5.85
CA HIS A 336 -9.97 4.13 6.90
C HIS A 336 -9.98 2.69 6.38
N PHE A 337 -8.96 1.92 6.73
CA PHE A 337 -8.93 0.49 6.43
C PHE A 337 -8.10 -0.26 7.46
N ASN A 338 -8.38 -1.55 7.65
CA ASN A 338 -7.53 -2.40 8.48
C ASN A 338 -6.17 -2.65 7.82
N PHE A 339 -6.13 -2.97 6.53
CA PHE A 339 -4.86 -3.10 5.81
C PHE A 339 -5.06 -2.58 4.39
N PRO A 340 -4.07 -1.93 3.76
CA PRO A 340 -4.18 -1.48 2.37
C PRO A 340 -4.36 -2.69 1.44
N HIS A 341 -3.89 -3.88 1.83
CA HIS A 341 -4.19 -5.13 1.14
C HIS A 341 -5.70 -5.37 0.99
N ASN A 342 -6.50 -5.09 2.02
CA ASN A 342 -7.95 -5.24 1.96
C ASN A 342 -8.60 -4.22 1.01
N ALA A 343 -8.09 -2.99 0.98
CA ALA A 343 -8.57 -1.97 0.05
C ALA A 343 -8.25 -2.35 -1.40
N LEU A 344 -7.02 -2.77 -1.70
CA LEU A 344 -6.62 -3.16 -3.04
C LEU A 344 -7.36 -4.42 -3.52
N VAL A 345 -7.50 -5.44 -2.66
CA VAL A 345 -8.29 -6.64 -2.98
C VAL A 345 -9.75 -6.29 -3.26
N ALA A 346 -10.33 -5.32 -2.55
CA ALA A 346 -11.69 -4.85 -2.83
C ALA A 346 -11.77 -4.14 -4.18
N VAL A 347 -10.81 -3.27 -4.52
CA VAL A 347 -10.70 -2.63 -5.85
C VAL A 347 -10.63 -3.68 -6.96
N LEU A 348 -9.72 -4.64 -6.82
CA LEU A 348 -9.56 -5.74 -7.77
C LEU A 348 -10.84 -6.56 -7.90
N THR A 349 -11.46 -6.93 -6.78
CA THR A 349 -12.67 -7.75 -6.80
C THR A 349 -13.80 -7.04 -7.52
N LEU A 350 -13.97 -5.74 -7.30
CA LEU A 350 -14.97 -4.94 -8.01
C LEU A 350 -14.69 -4.93 -9.52
N ALA A 351 -13.45 -4.65 -9.92
CA ALA A 351 -13.06 -4.65 -11.33
C ALA A 351 -13.32 -6.00 -12.02
N LEU A 352 -13.02 -7.11 -11.34
CA LEU A 352 -13.29 -8.45 -11.83
C LEU A 352 -14.80 -8.73 -11.95
N LEU A 353 -15.58 -8.41 -10.91
CA LEU A 353 -17.02 -8.65 -10.90
C LEU A 353 -17.77 -7.80 -11.94
N GLU A 354 -17.29 -6.59 -12.22
CA GLU A 354 -17.82 -5.69 -13.24
C GLU A 354 -17.30 -6.03 -14.65
N GLY A 355 -16.22 -6.82 -14.76
CA GLY A 355 -15.55 -7.10 -16.03
C GLY A 355 -14.92 -5.83 -16.64
N ARG A 356 -14.53 -4.86 -15.83
CA ARG A 356 -13.98 -3.57 -16.25
C ARG A 356 -12.75 -3.20 -15.41
N PRO A 357 -11.64 -2.75 -16.00
CA PRO A 357 -10.50 -2.24 -15.24
C PRO A 357 -10.89 -1.04 -14.38
N GLN A 358 -10.26 -0.91 -13.20
CA GLN A 358 -10.39 0.29 -12.38
C GLN A 358 -9.32 1.28 -12.87
N PRO A 359 -9.70 2.46 -13.39
CA PRO A 359 -8.72 3.43 -13.87
C PRO A 359 -8.10 4.27 -12.75
N LEU A 360 -8.59 4.17 -11.50
CA LEU A 360 -8.02 4.87 -10.35
C LEU A 360 -7.09 3.97 -9.52
N PRO A 361 -5.82 4.35 -9.31
CA PRO A 361 -4.89 3.66 -8.42
C PRO A 361 -5.32 3.82 -6.96
N LEU A 362 -4.89 2.92 -6.06
CA LEU A 362 -5.21 3.04 -4.63
C LEU A 362 -4.73 4.38 -4.02
N ASN A 363 -3.61 4.90 -4.52
CA ASN A 363 -2.96 6.13 -4.11
C ASN A 363 -3.87 7.37 -4.16
N VAL A 364 -4.87 7.39 -5.05
CA VAL A 364 -5.83 8.52 -5.09
C VAL A 364 -6.57 8.67 -3.77
N LEU A 365 -6.64 7.62 -2.94
CA LEU A 365 -7.30 7.66 -1.64
C LEU A 365 -6.38 8.15 -0.50
N PHE A 366 -5.14 8.53 -0.81
CA PHE A 366 -4.13 8.97 0.16
C PHE A 366 -3.81 10.46 0.10
N THR A 367 -4.34 11.17 -0.90
CA THR A 367 -4.12 12.62 -1.13
C THR A 367 -5.45 13.35 -1.31
N ARG A 368 -5.51 14.65 -1.00
CA ARG A 368 -6.73 15.46 -1.21
C ARG A 368 -6.94 15.82 -2.68
N GLU A 369 -5.87 16.15 -3.38
CA GLU A 369 -5.91 16.63 -4.76
C GLU A 369 -5.29 15.60 -5.69
N MET A 370 -6.03 15.31 -6.76
CA MET A 370 -5.56 14.52 -7.90
C MET A 370 -6.03 15.25 -9.14
N GLU A 371 -5.10 15.84 -9.89
CA GLU A 371 -5.41 16.38 -11.20
C GLU A 371 -5.56 15.25 -12.24
N GLY A 372 -6.33 15.50 -13.30
CA GLY A 372 -6.40 14.58 -14.44
C GLY A 372 -7.14 13.27 -14.18
N LEU A 373 -8.03 13.20 -13.18
CA LEU A 373 -8.89 12.03 -12.99
C LEU A 373 -9.72 11.76 -14.27
N PRO A 374 -9.89 10.48 -14.67
CA PRO A 374 -10.74 10.11 -15.79
C PRO A 374 -12.17 10.64 -15.65
N GLU A 375 -12.81 10.95 -16.77
CA GLU A 375 -14.17 11.50 -16.78
C GLU A 375 -15.16 10.59 -16.03
N GLY A 376 -15.87 11.17 -15.05
CA GLY A 376 -16.87 10.46 -14.23
C GLY A 376 -16.30 9.70 -13.03
N GLU A 377 -14.98 9.58 -12.90
CA GLU A 377 -14.34 8.93 -11.77
C GLU A 377 -13.99 9.97 -10.68
N THR A 378 -14.23 9.63 -9.41
CA THR A 378 -13.93 10.51 -8.28
C THR A 378 -13.38 9.72 -7.09
N GLN A 379 -12.47 10.32 -6.32
CA GLN A 379 -11.92 9.72 -5.09
C GLN A 379 -13.04 9.35 -4.10
N GLU A 380 -14.00 10.26 -3.91
CA GLU A 380 -15.16 10.01 -3.05
C GLU A 380 -16.03 8.87 -3.60
N GLY A 381 -16.26 8.80 -4.91
CA GLY A 381 -16.99 7.72 -5.56
C GLY A 381 -16.33 6.36 -5.28
N LEU A 382 -15.02 6.26 -5.50
CA LEU A 382 -14.25 5.05 -5.21
C LEU A 382 -14.33 4.67 -3.72
N ALA A 383 -14.08 5.62 -2.81
CA ALA A 383 -14.14 5.37 -1.36
C ALA A 383 -15.51 4.86 -0.90
N ARG A 384 -16.60 5.43 -1.44
CA ARG A 384 -17.97 5.00 -1.14
C ARG A 384 -18.27 3.61 -1.68
N THR A 385 -17.82 3.30 -2.89
CA THR A 385 -17.98 1.96 -3.49
C THR A 385 -17.24 0.90 -2.68
N LEU A 386 -16.01 1.18 -2.25
CA LEU A 386 -15.24 0.25 -1.39
C LEU A 386 -15.91 0.03 -0.03
N MET A 387 -16.42 1.09 0.60
CA MET A 387 -17.17 0.98 1.84
C MET A 387 -18.46 0.15 1.67
N ALA A 388 -19.20 0.37 0.58
CA ALA A 388 -20.41 -0.41 0.28
C ALA A 388 -20.07 -1.89 0.05
N PHE A 389 -18.99 -2.17 -0.69
CA PHE A 389 -18.49 -3.52 -0.92
C PHE A 389 -18.12 -4.25 0.39
N SER A 390 -17.44 -3.56 1.31
CA SER A 390 -17.04 -4.12 2.61
C SER A 390 -18.24 -4.41 3.52
N LYS A 391 -19.33 -3.63 3.43
CA LYS A 391 -20.58 -3.90 4.17
C LYS A 391 -21.43 -5.03 3.60
N GLY A 392 -21.20 -5.42 2.34
CA GLY A 392 -22.12 -6.26 1.58
C GLY A 392 -22.18 -7.74 1.99
N ARG A 393 -21.19 -8.27 2.73
CA ARG A 393 -21.20 -9.67 3.18
C ARG A 393 -20.47 -9.89 4.53
N PRO A 394 -20.89 -10.85 5.36
CA PRO A 394 -20.25 -11.14 6.65
C PRO A 394 -18.78 -11.58 6.56
N ASP A 395 -18.36 -12.24 5.47
CA ASP A 395 -16.97 -12.65 5.22
C ASP A 395 -16.03 -11.48 4.92
N ARG A 396 -16.58 -10.27 4.75
CA ARG A 396 -15.85 -9.01 4.47
C ARG A 396 -15.81 -8.07 5.66
N LEU A 397 -16.18 -8.60 6.83
CA LEU A 397 -16.05 -7.94 8.11
C LEU A 397 -14.79 -8.45 8.83
N GLY A 398 -14.23 -7.61 9.70
CA GLY A 398 -13.17 -7.99 10.62
C GLY A 398 -13.64 -9.03 11.63
N ASN A 399 -12.71 -9.53 12.43
CA ASN A 399 -12.94 -10.62 13.39
C ASN A 399 -14.06 -10.34 14.41
N ARG A 400 -14.48 -9.08 14.62
CA ARG A 400 -15.63 -8.73 15.48
C ARG A 400 -16.78 -8.05 14.73
N GLY A 401 -16.83 -8.20 13.41
CA GLY A 401 -17.88 -7.65 12.58
C GLY A 401 -17.62 -6.21 12.11
N GLU A 402 -16.41 -5.68 12.28
CA GLU A 402 -16.04 -4.34 11.84
C GLU A 402 -15.94 -4.25 10.31
N VAL A 403 -16.31 -3.13 9.72
CA VAL A 403 -16.13 -2.91 8.27
C VAL A 403 -14.64 -2.76 7.97
N LEU A 404 -14.08 -3.56 7.05
CA LEU A 404 -12.64 -3.57 6.74
C LEU A 404 -12.15 -2.31 6.01
N VAL A 405 -13.04 -1.63 5.28
CA VAL A 405 -12.78 -0.35 4.60
C VAL A 405 -13.95 0.60 4.85
N ALA A 406 -13.69 1.81 5.34
CA ALA A 406 -14.70 2.79 5.68
C ALA A 406 -14.37 4.19 5.17
N TYR A 407 -15.41 4.93 4.82
CA TYR A 407 -15.33 6.35 4.46
C TYR A 407 -16.32 7.16 5.32
N ASP A 408 -15.81 8.06 6.16
CA ASP A 408 -16.61 8.94 7.02
C ASP A 408 -16.04 10.38 7.04
N PRO A 409 -16.61 11.33 6.28
CA PRO A 409 -16.19 12.74 6.32
C PRO A 409 -16.24 13.38 7.71
N LEU A 410 -17.15 12.96 8.59
CA LEU A 410 -17.24 13.51 9.95
C LEU A 410 -16.07 13.01 10.82
N SER A 411 -15.55 11.81 10.56
CA SER A 411 -14.34 11.33 11.23
C SER A 411 -13.12 12.17 10.84
N ALA A 412 -13.01 12.61 9.58
CA ALA A 412 -11.92 13.46 9.12
C ALA A 412 -11.86 14.77 9.89
N MET A 413 -13.00 15.47 9.98
CA MET A 413 -13.12 16.71 10.76
C MET A 413 -12.75 16.53 12.23
N ARG A 414 -13.12 15.38 12.83
CA ARG A 414 -12.77 15.05 14.21
C ARG A 414 -11.28 14.79 14.36
N SER A 415 -10.68 13.97 13.50
CA SER A 415 -9.23 13.69 13.51
C SER A 415 -8.42 14.96 13.31
N TYR A 416 -8.79 15.82 12.35
CA TYR A 416 -8.15 17.12 12.15
C TYR A 416 -8.21 18.00 13.41
N SER A 417 -9.42 18.15 13.98
CA SER A 417 -9.63 18.99 15.17
C SER A 417 -8.88 18.46 16.39
N MET A 418 -8.83 17.14 16.56
CA MET A 418 -8.07 16.49 17.64
C MET A 418 -6.57 16.75 17.49
N THR A 419 -6.03 16.57 16.29
CA THR A 419 -4.60 16.72 15.99
C THR A 419 -4.15 18.16 16.21
N THR A 420 -4.82 19.12 15.56
CA THR A 420 -4.48 20.55 15.69
C THR A 420 -4.65 21.07 17.11
N LYS A 421 -5.69 20.64 17.84
CA LYS A 421 -5.87 21.00 19.26
C LYS A 421 -4.77 20.42 20.14
N ALA A 422 -4.35 19.19 19.91
CA ALA A 422 -3.27 18.55 20.67
C ALA A 422 -1.93 19.28 20.47
N LEU A 423 -1.61 19.66 19.22
CA LEU A 423 -0.43 20.45 18.88
C LEU A 423 -0.47 21.85 19.50
N ARG A 424 -1.57 22.60 19.31
CA ARG A 424 -1.72 23.96 19.88
C ARG A 424 -1.52 23.96 21.39
N LYS A 425 -2.18 23.04 22.09
CA LYS A 425 -2.08 22.91 23.55
C LYS A 425 -0.65 22.64 24.02
N ARG A 426 0.15 21.89 23.25
CA ARG A 426 1.49 21.46 23.67
C ARG A 426 2.60 22.46 23.30
N PHE A 427 2.48 23.12 22.15
CA PHE A 427 3.58 23.85 21.52
C PHE A 427 3.24 25.31 21.14
N ALA A 428 1.97 25.72 21.17
CA ALA A 428 1.57 27.10 20.80
C ALA A 428 1.00 27.91 21.98
N GLU A 429 0.47 27.23 23.00
CA GLU A 429 -0.14 27.86 24.18
C GLU A 429 0.66 27.63 25.48
N GLY A 430 1.68 26.76 25.44
CA GLY A 430 2.59 26.46 26.54
C GLY A 430 3.98 26.91 26.18
#